data_AF-A0A7W1MSC9-F1
#
_entry.id   AF-A0A7W1MSC9-F1
#
_cell.length_a   1.000
_cell.length_b   1.000
_cell.length_c   1.000
_cell.angle_alpha   90.00
_cell.angle_beta   90.00
_cell.angle_gamma   90.00
#
_symmetry.space_group_name_H-M   'P 1'
#
loop_
_entity.id
_entity.type
_entity.pdbx_description
1 polymer ?
#
loop_
_entity_poly.entity_id
_entity_poly.type
_entity_poly.pdbx_seq_one_letter_code
_entity_poly.pdbx_strand_id
1 'polypeptide(L)'
;MRPRCSCSSSCSASGARWKLLAPASGAAPEFWIFPLQALLCAGLLISCWRDYTFGPVRRGGFTVLLALAVFLLWIAPQQFLHFSPRLIGFNPDTLTGSPGFYWATLVLRFVRLVVVVPLVEEIFWRGFLLRYLIAESFETVPFGTFSWLSFSGVTLAFCFSHSRPDWPSALLSGALYNLVAYRTKSLSSCVLAHSLTNIALGVWIVTTKQWGFW
;
A
#
# COMPACT_ATOMS: atom_id res chain seq x y z
N MET A 1 -44.45 13.30 -52.93
CA MET A 1 -42.99 13.30 -53.22
C MET A 1 -42.28 14.04 -52.10
N ARG A 2 -41.46 13.36 -51.28
CA ARG A 2 -40.62 13.99 -50.25
C ARG A 2 -39.27 14.40 -50.87
N PRO A 3 -38.73 15.60 -50.63
CA PRO A 3 -37.35 15.89 -50.94
C PRO A 3 -36.43 15.45 -49.79
N ARG A 4 -35.20 15.13 -50.20
CA ARG A 4 -34.16 14.37 -49.50
C ARG A 4 -33.43 15.20 -48.44
N CYS A 5 -32.95 14.50 -47.41
CA CYS A 5 -31.95 15.01 -46.47
C CYS A 5 -30.63 15.35 -47.17
N SER A 6 -30.09 16.53 -46.90
CA SER A 6 -28.66 16.83 -47.03
C SER A 6 -28.27 17.81 -45.92
N CYS A 7 -27.65 17.30 -44.85
CA CYS A 7 -26.91 18.13 -43.90
C CYS A 7 -25.43 17.81 -44.06
N SER A 8 -24.75 18.78 -44.65
CA SER A 8 -23.32 18.93 -44.78
C SER A 8 -22.64 19.05 -43.41
N SER A 9 -21.59 18.24 -43.24
CA SER A 9 -20.32 18.55 -42.58
C SER A 9 -20.23 19.79 -41.67
N SER A 10 -20.11 19.56 -40.36
CA SER A 10 -19.27 20.36 -39.46
C SER A 10 -19.03 19.61 -38.14
N CYS A 11 -18.12 18.64 -38.19
CA CYS A 11 -17.46 18.13 -36.99
C CYS A 11 -16.30 19.09 -36.69
N SER A 12 -16.42 19.96 -35.69
CA SER A 12 -15.30 20.81 -35.26
C SER A 12 -15.28 20.99 -33.74
N ALA A 13 -14.30 20.31 -33.14
CA ALA A 13 -13.45 20.79 -32.05
C ALA A 13 -14.12 21.38 -30.79
N SER A 14 -14.66 20.52 -29.92
CA SER A 14 -14.91 20.82 -28.50
C SER A 14 -14.06 19.99 -27.54
N GLY A 15 -13.03 19.28 -28.02
CA GLY A 15 -12.19 18.38 -27.22
C GLY A 15 -10.87 18.96 -26.67
N ALA A 16 -10.50 20.19 -27.03
CA ALA A 16 -9.12 20.69 -26.86
C ALA A 16 -8.90 21.70 -25.71
N ARG A 17 -9.91 22.04 -24.91
CA ARG A 17 -9.81 23.14 -23.92
C ARG A 17 -9.45 22.74 -22.49
N TRP A 18 -9.44 21.45 -22.16
CA TRP A 18 -9.09 20.99 -20.80
C TRP A 18 -7.59 20.73 -20.59
N LYS A 19 -6.76 20.78 -21.64
CA LYS A 19 -5.29 20.58 -21.53
C LYS A 19 -4.50 21.81 -21.08
N LEU A 20 -5.15 22.96 -20.88
CA LEU A 20 -4.48 24.25 -20.62
C LEU A 20 -4.52 24.72 -19.16
N LEU A 21 -4.95 23.86 -18.23
CA LEU A 21 -4.92 24.16 -16.79
C LEU A 21 -4.21 23.03 -16.00
N ALA A 22 -3.10 22.51 -16.53
CA ALA A 22 -2.12 21.89 -15.65
C ALA A 22 -1.48 23.02 -14.83
N PRO A 23 -1.67 23.09 -13.50
CA PRO A 23 -1.00 24.11 -12.71
C PRO A 23 0.52 23.93 -12.87
N ALA A 24 1.17 24.96 -13.38
CA ALA A 24 2.62 25.11 -13.38
C ALA A 24 3.07 25.43 -11.94
N SER A 25 3.04 24.42 -11.09
CA SER A 25 3.62 24.37 -9.76
C SER A 25 3.38 22.96 -9.25
N GLY A 26 4.24 22.43 -8.38
CA GLY A 26 4.04 21.14 -7.72
C GLY A 26 2.85 21.12 -6.76
N ALA A 27 1.72 21.76 -7.09
CA ALA A 27 0.60 22.09 -6.25
C ALA A 27 -0.60 21.17 -6.45
N ALA A 28 -0.44 19.98 -7.04
CA ALA A 28 -1.46 18.96 -6.85
C ALA A 28 -1.31 18.38 -5.42
N PRO A 29 -2.39 18.28 -4.62
CA PRO A 29 -2.32 17.87 -3.22
C PRO A 29 -1.61 16.53 -3.00
N GLU A 30 -1.73 15.64 -3.99
CA GLU A 30 -1.03 14.35 -4.11
C GLU A 30 0.50 14.43 -4.07
N PHE A 31 1.12 15.58 -4.33
CA PHE A 31 2.57 15.74 -4.25
C PHE A 31 3.06 15.98 -2.81
N TRP A 32 2.24 16.58 -1.94
CA TRP A 32 2.67 17.01 -0.59
C TRP A 32 1.98 16.27 0.55
N ILE A 33 0.73 15.83 0.36
CA ILE A 33 -0.02 15.12 1.41
C ILE A 33 0.67 13.82 1.79
N PHE A 34 1.12 13.02 0.80
CA PHE A 34 1.73 11.72 1.09
C PHE A 34 3.11 11.85 1.76
N PRO A 35 4.02 12.75 1.33
CA PRO A 35 5.26 12.99 2.07
C PRO A 35 5.03 13.55 3.48
N LEU A 36 4.10 14.49 3.66
CA LEU A 36 3.80 15.06 4.98
C LEU A 36 3.24 14.00 5.93
N GLN A 37 2.28 13.19 5.46
CA GLN A 37 1.75 12.07 6.22
C GLN A 37 2.86 11.09 6.61
N ALA A 38 3.76 10.75 5.68
CA ALA A 38 4.88 9.86 5.97
C ALA A 38 5.82 10.43 7.04
N LEU A 39 6.14 11.72 6.97
CA LEU A 39 6.99 12.39 7.96
C LEU A 39 6.33 12.46 9.34
N LEU A 40 5.03 12.75 9.41
CA LEU A 40 4.28 12.77 10.66
C LEU A 40 4.21 11.36 11.28
N CYS A 41 3.88 10.34 10.48
CA CYS A 41 3.88 8.95 10.92
C CYS A 41 5.27 8.51 11.41
N ALA A 42 6.33 8.84 10.67
CA ALA A 42 7.70 8.56 11.06
C ALA A 42 8.08 9.27 12.36
N GLY A 43 7.70 10.55 12.53
CA GLY A 43 7.93 11.30 13.76
C GLY A 43 7.24 10.68 14.97
N LEU A 44 6.00 10.20 14.83
CA LEU A 44 5.28 9.48 15.87
C LEU A 44 5.95 8.14 16.21
N LEU A 45 6.34 7.36 15.20
CA LEU A 45 7.07 6.11 15.39
C LEU A 45 8.39 6.32 16.15
N ILE A 46 9.13 7.38 15.82
CA ILE A 46 10.39 7.71 16.50
C ILE A 46 10.14 8.14 17.94
N SER A 47 9.09 8.93 18.18
CA SER A 47 8.74 9.42 19.51
C SER A 47 8.37 8.28 20.48
N CYS A 48 7.62 7.29 19.99
CA CYS A 48 7.20 6.12 20.75
C CYS A 48 8.17 4.93 20.64
N TRP A 49 9.37 5.12 20.06
CA TRP A 49 10.29 4.01 19.74
C TRP A 49 10.71 3.18 20.94
N ARG A 50 10.76 3.80 22.13
CA ARG A 50 11.14 3.14 23.39
C ARG A 50 10.08 2.19 23.93
N ASP A 51 8.82 2.35 23.50
CA ASP A 51 7.70 1.53 23.96
C ASP A 51 7.51 0.29 23.09
N TYR A 52 8.19 0.23 21.93
CA TYR A 52 8.10 -0.88 21.01
C TYR A 52 9.05 -2.02 21.42
N THR A 53 8.46 -3.17 21.76
CA THR A 53 9.20 -4.38 22.10
C THR A 53 9.49 -5.21 20.83
N PHE A 54 10.55 -4.84 20.11
CA PHE A 54 11.03 -5.62 18.97
C PHE A 54 11.87 -6.82 19.44
N GLY A 55 11.39 -8.02 19.12
CA GLY A 55 12.15 -9.26 19.30
C GLY A 55 13.05 -9.57 18.09
N PRO A 56 13.85 -10.65 18.13
CA PRO A 56 14.58 -11.10 16.96
C PRO A 56 13.63 -11.56 15.85
N VAL A 57 14.06 -11.47 14.60
CA VAL A 57 13.38 -12.11 13.47
C VAL A 57 13.42 -13.63 13.69
N ARG A 58 12.24 -14.26 13.66
CA ARG A 58 12.06 -15.70 13.83
C ARG A 58 11.52 -16.31 12.55
N ARG A 59 12.00 -17.51 12.22
CA ARG A 59 11.59 -18.30 11.04
C ARG A 59 11.76 -17.52 9.72
N GLY A 60 12.95 -16.97 9.48
CA GLY A 60 13.22 -16.11 8.32
C GLY A 60 12.78 -16.69 6.97
N GLY A 61 13.04 -17.97 6.69
CA GLY A 61 12.58 -18.61 5.45
C GLY A 61 11.05 -18.63 5.29
N PHE A 62 10.32 -18.86 6.38
CA PHE A 62 8.85 -18.77 6.38
C PHE A 62 8.38 -17.33 6.16
N THR A 63 9.02 -16.35 6.81
CA THR A 63 8.75 -14.92 6.59
C THR A 63 8.93 -14.51 5.13
N VAL A 64 10.03 -14.90 4.49
CA VAL A 64 10.31 -14.61 3.07
C VAL A 64 9.29 -15.28 2.16
N LEU A 65 8.96 -16.56 2.42
CA LEU A 65 7.96 -17.29 1.63
C LEU A 65 6.59 -16.58 1.67
N LEU A 66 6.16 -16.16 2.85
CA LEU A 66 4.88 -15.48 3.03
C LEU A 66 4.89 -14.08 2.40
N ALA A 67 6.02 -13.37 2.45
CA ALA A 67 6.17 -12.09 1.76
C ALA A 67 6.01 -12.24 0.23
N LEU A 68 6.65 -13.24 -0.36
CA LEU A 68 6.51 -13.53 -1.79
C LEU A 68 5.08 -13.96 -2.16
N ALA A 69 4.45 -14.79 -1.33
CA ALA A 69 3.06 -15.19 -1.54
C ALA A 69 2.12 -13.97 -1.51
N VAL A 70 2.28 -13.06 -0.55
CA VAL A 70 1.48 -11.84 -0.46
C VAL A 70 1.76 -10.93 -1.66
N PHE A 71 3.01 -10.75 -2.07
CA PHE A 71 3.33 -9.99 -3.28
C PHE A 71 2.61 -10.56 -4.52
N LEU A 72 2.62 -11.88 -4.71
CA LEU A 72 1.91 -12.53 -5.80
C LEU A 72 0.40 -12.29 -5.72
N LEU A 73 -0.21 -12.33 -4.52
CA LEU A 73 -1.62 -12.02 -4.32
C LEU A 73 -1.98 -10.58 -4.74
N TRP A 74 -1.07 -9.63 -4.54
CA TRP A 74 -1.31 -8.23 -4.91
C TRP A 74 -1.27 -8.00 -6.43
N ILE A 75 -0.38 -8.67 -7.15
CA ILE A 75 -0.29 -8.54 -8.62
C ILE A 75 -1.25 -9.48 -9.35
N ALA A 76 -1.71 -10.56 -8.69
CA ALA A 76 -2.48 -11.63 -9.31
C ALA A 76 -3.77 -11.17 -10.02
N PRO A 77 -4.60 -10.26 -9.48
CA PRO A 77 -5.80 -9.81 -10.19
C PRO A 77 -5.48 -9.24 -11.57
N GLN A 78 -4.41 -8.46 -11.67
CA GLN A 78 -3.99 -7.87 -12.95
C GLN A 78 -3.32 -8.91 -13.86
N GLN A 79 -2.41 -9.73 -13.31
CA GLN A 79 -1.57 -10.61 -14.12
C GLN A 79 -2.26 -11.91 -14.55
N PHE A 80 -3.15 -12.44 -13.71
CA PHE A 80 -3.75 -13.77 -13.91
C PHE A 80 -5.28 -13.72 -14.07
N LEU A 81 -5.95 -12.68 -13.57
CA LEU A 81 -7.42 -12.57 -13.61
C LEU A 81 -7.93 -11.50 -14.59
N HIS A 82 -7.05 -10.93 -15.40
CA HIS A 82 -7.38 -9.94 -16.44
C HIS A 82 -8.05 -8.65 -15.94
N PHE A 83 -7.75 -8.23 -14.70
CA PHE A 83 -8.22 -6.94 -14.20
C PHE A 83 -7.49 -5.80 -14.92
N SER A 84 -8.15 -4.65 -15.05
CA SER A 84 -7.60 -3.49 -15.74
C SER A 84 -6.25 -3.03 -15.14
N PRO A 85 -5.30 -2.58 -15.98
CA PRO A 85 -4.06 -1.99 -15.51
C PRO A 85 -4.27 -0.76 -14.61
N ARG A 86 -3.37 -0.56 -13.65
CA ARG A 86 -3.39 0.54 -12.67
C ARG A 86 -2.45 1.66 -13.08
N LEU A 87 -2.82 2.36 -14.14
CA LEU A 87 -1.98 3.43 -14.72
C LEU A 87 -2.14 4.78 -14.01
N ILE A 88 -3.24 4.97 -13.29
CA ILE A 88 -3.55 6.22 -12.59
C ILE A 88 -2.85 6.21 -11.23
N GLY A 89 -1.91 7.12 -11.05
CA GLY A 89 -1.12 7.29 -9.83
C GLY A 89 0.01 8.29 -10.08
N PHE A 90 0.84 8.52 -9.06
CA PHE A 90 2.00 9.39 -9.22
C PHE A 90 3.02 8.77 -10.18
N ASN A 91 3.24 9.43 -11.31
CA ASN A 91 4.22 9.01 -12.30
C ASN A 91 5.51 9.83 -12.16
N PRO A 92 6.61 9.24 -11.63
CA PRO A 92 7.89 9.95 -11.49
C PRO A 92 8.50 10.34 -12.85
N ASP A 93 8.13 9.69 -13.95
CA ASP A 93 8.67 9.98 -15.29
C ASP A 93 8.35 11.42 -15.73
N THR A 94 7.31 12.04 -15.15
CA THR A 94 6.96 13.46 -15.38
C THR A 94 8.02 14.43 -14.87
N LEU A 95 8.91 13.99 -13.98
CA LEU A 95 9.98 14.79 -13.37
C LEU A 95 11.36 14.52 -13.97
N THR A 96 11.45 13.78 -15.08
CA THR A 96 12.72 13.44 -15.74
C THR A 96 13.55 14.66 -16.17
N GLY A 97 12.89 15.79 -16.46
CA GLY A 97 13.56 17.08 -16.72
C GLY A 97 14.19 17.75 -15.49
N SER A 98 14.06 17.16 -14.30
CA SER A 98 14.60 17.67 -13.04
C SER A 98 15.14 16.52 -12.18
N PRO A 99 16.38 16.05 -12.45
CA PRO A 99 16.92 14.83 -11.85
C PRO A 99 16.90 14.80 -10.31
N GLY A 100 17.15 15.94 -9.66
CA GLY A 100 17.09 16.03 -8.19
C GLY A 100 15.70 15.74 -7.63
N PHE A 101 14.66 16.33 -8.23
CA PHE A 101 13.26 16.09 -7.82
C PHE A 101 12.79 14.68 -8.18
N TYR A 102 13.22 14.14 -9.32
CA TYR A 102 12.96 12.75 -9.70
C TYR A 102 13.43 11.77 -8.61
N TRP A 103 14.72 11.82 -8.26
CA TRP A 103 15.28 10.90 -7.28
C TRP A 103 14.75 11.13 -5.87
N ALA A 104 14.57 12.39 -5.46
CA ALA A 104 14.00 12.70 -4.15
C ALA A 104 12.59 12.11 -3.99
N THR A 105 11.71 12.31 -4.97
CA THR A 105 10.33 11.77 -4.89
C THR A 105 10.31 10.25 -4.95
N LEU A 106 11.14 9.62 -5.78
CA LEU A 106 11.22 8.18 -5.88
C LEU A 106 11.72 7.55 -4.56
N VAL A 107 12.84 8.06 -4.01
CA VAL A 107 13.41 7.56 -2.76
C VAL A 107 12.44 7.74 -1.60
N LEU A 108 11.82 8.91 -1.45
CA LEU A 108 10.86 9.16 -0.37
C LEU A 108 9.64 8.23 -0.46
N ARG A 109 9.16 7.94 -1.66
CA ARG A 109 8.07 6.97 -1.88
C ARG A 109 8.48 5.56 -1.50
N PHE A 110 9.68 5.14 -1.87
CA PHE A 110 10.22 3.84 -1.46
C PHE A 110 10.39 3.74 0.06
N VAL A 111 10.95 4.77 0.70
CA VAL A 111 11.11 4.79 2.17
C VAL A 111 9.75 4.70 2.86
N ARG A 112 8.75 5.46 2.39
CA ARG A 112 7.38 5.35 2.91
C ARG A 112 6.84 3.93 2.74
N LEU A 113 6.90 3.39 1.53
CA LEU A 113 6.33 2.08 1.18
C LEU A 113 7.02 0.93 1.92
N VAL A 114 8.34 0.94 2.04
CA VAL A 114 9.13 -0.20 2.55
C VAL A 114 9.37 -0.13 4.06
N VAL A 115 9.42 1.07 4.64
CA VAL A 115 9.81 1.26 6.04
C VAL A 115 8.63 1.80 6.86
N VAL A 116 8.12 2.98 6.49
CA VAL A 116 7.13 3.69 7.32
C VAL A 116 5.82 2.91 7.38
N VAL A 117 5.30 2.48 6.23
CA VAL A 117 4.02 1.75 6.14
C VAL A 117 4.08 0.43 6.91
N PRO A 118 5.05 -0.48 6.68
CA PRO A 118 5.15 -1.72 7.46
C PRO A 118 5.30 -1.50 8.95
N LEU A 119 6.06 -0.50 9.40
CA LEU A 119 6.19 -0.21 10.83
C LEU A 119 4.85 0.23 11.42
N VAL A 120 4.21 1.25 10.85
CA VAL A 120 2.92 1.76 11.35
C VAL A 120 1.88 0.66 11.35
N GLU A 121 1.73 -0.03 10.22
CA GLU A 121 0.68 -1.02 10.05
C GLU A 121 0.90 -2.24 10.94
N GLU A 122 2.11 -2.81 11.01
CA GLU A 122 2.31 -4.00 11.84
C GLU A 122 2.26 -3.68 13.34
N ILE A 123 2.73 -2.51 13.77
CA ILE A 123 2.56 -2.05 15.16
C ILE A 123 1.07 -1.94 15.48
N PHE A 124 0.27 -1.31 14.60
CA PHE A 124 -1.17 -1.15 14.82
C PHE A 124 -1.93 -2.48 14.76
N TRP A 125 -1.79 -3.24 13.69
CA TRP A 125 -2.57 -4.46 13.46
C TRP A 125 -2.13 -5.59 14.39
N ARG A 126 -0.82 -5.86 14.50
CA ARG A 126 -0.28 -7.05 15.19
C ARG A 126 0.19 -6.71 16.59
N GLY A 127 0.83 -5.55 16.75
CA GLY A 127 1.24 -5.05 18.04
C GLY A 127 0.05 -4.69 18.93
N PHE A 128 -0.98 -4.03 18.39
CA PHE A 128 -2.12 -3.56 19.16
C PHE A 128 -3.40 -4.38 18.91
N LEU A 129 -4.02 -4.28 17.73
CA LEU A 129 -5.42 -4.68 17.52
C LEU A 129 -5.66 -6.19 17.69
N LEU A 130 -4.72 -7.03 17.24
CA LEU A 130 -4.80 -8.49 17.46
C LEU A 130 -4.90 -8.84 18.95
N ARG A 131 -4.22 -8.10 19.83
CA ARG A 131 -4.24 -8.35 21.27
C ARG A 131 -5.42 -7.66 21.94
N TYR A 132 -5.76 -6.46 21.50
CA TYR A 132 -6.88 -5.68 22.02
C TYR A 132 -8.23 -6.37 21.85
N LEU A 133 -8.45 -7.04 20.70
CA LEU A 133 -9.66 -7.83 20.46
C LEU A 133 -9.74 -9.11 21.32
N ILE A 134 -8.71 -9.44 22.10
CA ILE A 134 -8.74 -10.52 23.09
C ILE A 134 -9.02 -9.97 24.48
N ALA A 135 -8.32 -8.90 24.86
CA ALA A 135 -8.53 -8.19 26.13
C ALA A 135 -8.12 -6.72 25.98
N GLU A 136 -8.87 -5.80 26.60
CA GLU A 136 -8.57 -4.36 26.58
C GLU A 136 -7.19 -4.04 27.16
N SER A 137 -6.78 -4.76 28.21
CA SER A 137 -5.43 -4.75 28.76
C SER A 137 -4.44 -5.54 27.88
N PHE A 138 -4.39 -5.18 26.60
CA PHE A 138 -3.74 -5.93 25.52
C PHE A 138 -2.24 -6.21 25.75
N GLU A 139 -1.57 -5.39 26.54
CA GLU A 139 -0.15 -5.58 26.90
C GLU A 139 0.07 -6.85 27.73
N THR A 140 -0.93 -7.29 28.49
CA THR A 140 -0.90 -8.54 29.26
C THR A 140 -1.04 -9.78 28.37
N VAL A 141 -1.55 -9.61 27.15
CA VAL A 141 -1.74 -10.69 26.18
C VAL A 141 -0.40 -10.96 25.48
N PRO A 142 0.14 -12.19 25.55
CA PRO A 142 1.38 -12.54 24.84
C PRO A 142 1.24 -12.36 23.32
N PHE A 143 2.27 -11.83 22.68
CA PHE A 143 2.27 -11.65 21.22
C PHE A 143 2.11 -12.99 20.49
N GLY A 144 1.18 -13.04 19.54
CA GLY A 144 0.84 -14.26 18.80
C GLY A 144 -0.14 -15.19 19.52
N THR A 145 -0.85 -14.72 20.56
CA THR A 145 -2.00 -15.43 21.14
C THR A 145 -3.16 -15.46 20.14
N PHE A 146 -3.76 -16.63 19.95
CA PHE A 146 -4.82 -16.83 18.97
C PHE A 146 -6.21 -16.69 19.61
N SER A 147 -7.12 -16.03 18.88
CA SER A 147 -8.56 -16.05 19.11
C SER A 147 -9.25 -15.85 17.77
N TRP A 148 -10.36 -16.54 17.55
CA TRP A 148 -11.14 -16.40 16.31
C TRP A 148 -11.69 -14.99 16.12
N LEU A 149 -12.12 -14.32 17.20
CA LEU A 149 -12.60 -12.94 17.14
C LEU A 149 -11.49 -12.00 16.67
N SER A 150 -10.30 -12.13 17.28
CA SER A 150 -9.13 -11.33 16.93
C SER A 150 -8.67 -11.57 15.50
N PHE A 151 -8.53 -12.84 15.10
CA PHE A 151 -8.11 -13.21 13.75
C PHE A 151 -9.06 -12.65 12.69
N SER A 152 -10.35 -12.93 12.81
CA SER A 152 -11.36 -12.50 11.84
C SER A 152 -11.53 -10.98 11.87
N GLY A 153 -11.55 -10.37 13.06
CA GLY A 153 -11.70 -8.93 13.23
C GLY A 153 -10.57 -8.14 12.57
N VAL A 154 -9.30 -8.50 12.83
CA VAL A 154 -8.15 -7.83 12.20
C VAL A 154 -8.10 -8.09 10.71
N THR A 155 -8.40 -9.31 10.25
CA THR A 155 -8.40 -9.64 8.82
C THR A 155 -9.42 -8.81 8.04
N LEU A 156 -10.64 -8.68 8.58
CA LEU A 156 -11.70 -7.88 7.97
C LEU A 156 -11.41 -6.37 8.05
N ALA A 157 -10.94 -5.89 9.19
CA ALA A 157 -10.57 -4.48 9.36
C ALA A 157 -9.45 -4.06 8.40
N PHE A 158 -8.43 -4.92 8.22
CA PHE A 158 -7.37 -4.72 7.22
C PHE A 158 -7.94 -4.72 5.80
N CYS A 159 -8.86 -5.63 5.46
CA CYS A 159 -9.51 -5.64 4.16
C CYS A 159 -10.26 -4.32 3.88
N PHE A 160 -11.04 -3.83 4.85
CA PHE A 160 -11.84 -2.62 4.69
C PHE A 160 -11.02 -1.32 4.72
N SER A 161 -9.78 -1.34 5.24
CA SER A 161 -8.87 -0.19 5.13
C SER A 161 -8.32 0.00 3.71
N HIS A 162 -8.54 -0.97 2.81
CA HIS A 162 -8.11 -0.92 1.42
C HIS A 162 -9.26 -0.58 0.47
N SER A 163 -8.92 -0.10 -0.73
CA SER A 163 -9.89 0.18 -1.78
C SER A 163 -10.65 -1.08 -2.22
N ARG A 164 -11.92 -0.93 -2.59
CA ARG A 164 -12.81 -2.06 -2.95
C ARG A 164 -12.22 -3.04 -3.99
N PRO A 165 -11.52 -2.58 -5.05
CA PRO A 165 -10.88 -3.50 -6.00
C PRO A 165 -9.80 -4.40 -5.38
N ASP A 166 -9.24 -4.00 -4.24
CA ASP A 166 -8.16 -4.72 -3.54
C ASP A 166 -8.67 -5.66 -2.47
N TRP A 167 -9.96 -5.63 -2.12
CA TRP A 167 -10.51 -6.43 -1.03
C TRP A 167 -10.15 -7.92 -1.09
N PRO A 168 -10.20 -8.61 -2.25
CA PRO A 168 -9.77 -10.01 -2.31
C PRO A 168 -8.31 -10.22 -1.89
N SER A 169 -7.40 -9.41 -2.43
CA SER A 169 -5.97 -9.47 -2.12
C SER A 169 -5.69 -9.04 -0.68
N ALA A 170 -6.36 -7.99 -0.20
CA ALA A 170 -6.22 -7.45 1.15
C ALA A 170 -6.72 -8.44 2.21
N LEU A 171 -7.87 -9.09 1.99
CA LEU A 171 -8.42 -10.10 2.90
C LEU A 171 -7.44 -11.28 3.08
N LEU A 172 -6.93 -11.82 1.97
CA LEU A 172 -5.96 -12.92 2.00
C LEU A 172 -4.64 -12.48 2.64
N SER A 173 -4.14 -11.28 2.30
CA SER A 173 -2.91 -10.73 2.89
C SER A 173 -3.04 -10.52 4.39
N GLY A 174 -4.16 -9.97 4.87
CA GLY A 174 -4.45 -9.78 6.28
C GLY A 174 -4.40 -11.10 7.06
N ALA A 175 -5.00 -12.15 6.51
CA ALA A 175 -4.97 -13.49 7.09
C ALA A 175 -3.55 -14.08 7.11
N LEU A 176 -2.79 -13.95 6.02
CA LEU A 176 -1.42 -14.45 5.90
C LEU A 176 -0.46 -13.74 6.85
N TYR A 177 -0.56 -12.43 7.02
CA TYR A 177 0.26 -11.71 7.99
C TYR A 177 -0.15 -12.03 9.44
N ASN A 178 -1.42 -12.28 9.73
CA ASN A 178 -1.83 -12.81 11.04
C ASN A 178 -1.21 -14.20 11.27
N LEU A 179 -1.15 -15.05 10.25
CA LEU A 179 -0.45 -16.33 10.32
C LEU A 179 1.05 -16.13 10.61
N VAL A 180 1.71 -15.13 10.02
CA VAL A 180 3.09 -14.76 10.38
C VAL A 180 3.19 -14.42 11.86
N ALA A 181 2.30 -13.58 12.38
CA ALA A 181 2.29 -13.21 13.79
C ALA A 181 2.16 -14.43 14.72
N TYR A 182 1.21 -15.33 14.45
CA TYR A 182 0.98 -16.51 15.28
C TYR A 182 2.09 -17.55 15.19
N ARG A 183 2.69 -17.74 14.00
CA ARG A 183 3.74 -18.74 13.77
C ARG A 183 5.10 -18.28 14.27
N THR A 184 5.43 -17.01 14.12
CA THR A 184 6.74 -16.47 14.50
C THR A 184 6.75 -15.93 15.91
N LYS A 185 5.60 -15.48 16.43
CA LYS A 185 5.48 -14.76 17.70
C LYS A 185 6.50 -13.62 17.79
N SER A 186 6.70 -12.90 16.69
CA SER A 186 7.67 -11.81 16.57
C SER A 186 7.11 -10.69 15.69
N LEU A 187 6.99 -9.50 16.28
CA LEU A 187 6.60 -8.29 15.55
C LEU A 187 7.62 -7.97 14.43
N SER A 188 8.91 -8.17 14.70
CA SER A 188 9.98 -7.96 13.72
C SER A 188 9.84 -8.88 12.51
N SER A 189 9.37 -10.12 12.69
CA SER A 189 9.07 -11.01 11.55
C SER A 189 7.89 -10.53 10.72
N CYS A 190 6.87 -9.90 11.33
CA CYS A 190 5.74 -9.31 10.62
C CYS A 190 6.16 -8.07 9.82
N VAL A 191 6.90 -7.14 10.47
CA VAL A 191 7.45 -5.95 9.80
C VAL A 191 8.33 -6.38 8.64
N LEU A 192 9.23 -7.35 8.83
CA LEU A 192 10.08 -7.86 7.76
C LEU A 192 9.26 -8.49 6.62
N ALA A 193 8.25 -9.31 6.93
CA ALA A 193 7.38 -9.89 5.89
C ALA A 193 6.76 -8.80 5.03
N HIS A 194 6.18 -7.79 5.67
CA HIS A 194 5.49 -6.70 5.00
C HIS A 194 6.47 -5.80 4.22
N SER A 195 7.62 -5.45 4.80
CA SER A 195 8.68 -4.72 4.10
C SER A 195 9.17 -5.47 2.85
N LEU A 196 9.36 -6.79 2.91
CA LEU A 196 9.79 -7.60 1.76
C LEU A 196 8.72 -7.65 0.67
N THR A 197 7.45 -7.82 1.03
CA THR A 197 6.32 -7.68 0.09
C THR A 197 6.38 -6.33 -0.62
N ASN A 198 6.56 -5.26 0.15
CA ASN A 198 6.54 -3.89 -0.35
C ASN A 198 7.79 -3.53 -1.17
N ILE A 199 8.94 -4.15 -0.90
CA ILE A 199 10.11 -4.07 -1.79
C ILE A 199 9.79 -4.70 -3.14
N ALA A 200 9.27 -5.93 -3.14
CA ALA A 200 8.92 -6.62 -4.38
C ALA A 200 7.85 -5.85 -5.18
N LEU A 201 6.84 -5.33 -4.48
CA LEU A 201 5.80 -4.49 -5.09
C LEU A 201 6.37 -3.17 -5.61
N GLY A 202 7.25 -2.50 -4.86
CA GLY A 202 7.92 -1.27 -5.31
C GLY A 202 8.74 -1.46 -6.58
N VAL A 203 9.51 -2.55 -6.68
CA VAL A 203 10.25 -2.94 -7.89
C VAL A 203 9.29 -3.23 -9.04
N TRP A 204 8.20 -3.95 -8.77
CA TRP A 204 7.16 -4.22 -9.76
C TRP A 204 6.55 -2.93 -10.30
N ILE A 205 6.21 -1.96 -9.44
CA ILE A 205 5.60 -0.69 -9.83
C ILE A 205 6.49 0.08 -10.81
N VAL A 206 7.78 0.25 -10.49
CA VAL A 206 8.70 1.02 -11.33
C VAL A 206 8.99 0.33 -12.66
N THR A 207 9.05 -1.00 -12.68
CA THR A 207 9.34 -1.77 -13.91
C THR A 207 8.14 -1.86 -14.84
N THR A 208 6.93 -1.97 -14.29
CA THR A 208 5.69 -2.17 -15.06
C THR A 208 4.84 -0.91 -15.22
N LYS A 209 5.28 0.20 -14.63
CA LYS A 209 4.61 1.52 -14.62
C LYS A 209 3.18 1.47 -14.08
N GLN A 210 2.90 0.52 -13.18
CA GLN A 210 1.60 0.38 -12.52
C GLN A 210 1.51 1.34 -11.33
N TRP A 211 1.47 2.63 -11.62
CA TRP A 211 1.57 3.72 -10.64
C TRP A 211 0.45 3.74 -9.59
N GLY A 212 -0.67 3.08 -9.85
CA GLY A 212 -1.80 3.02 -8.92
C GLY A 212 -1.60 2.11 -7.71
N PHE A 213 -0.43 1.49 -7.53
CA PHE A 213 -0.07 0.74 -6.32
C PHE A 213 0.75 1.57 -5.30
N TRP A 214 1.09 2.84 -5.58
CA TRP A 214 1.83 3.73 -4.67
C TRP A 214 0.99 4.28 -3.50
#